data_AF-A0A936MGN1-F1
#
_entry.id   AF-A0A936MGN1-F1
#
_cell.length_a   1.000
_cell.length_b   1.000
_cell.length_c   1.000
_cell.angle_alpha   90.00
_cell.angle_beta   90.00
_cell.angle_gamma   90.00
#
_symmetry.space_group_name_H-M   'P 1'
#
loop_
_entity.id
_entity.type
_entity.pdbx_description
1 polymer ?
#
loop_
_entity_poly.entity_id
_entity_poly.type
_entity_poly.pdbx_seq_one_letter_code
_entity_poly.pdbx_strand_id
1 'polypeptide(L)'
;MRNATIFPLGLGLGITLSIVVVGCSATPPGGTFGNSGGAAGEGGAGGSAGQGGAAGQGGAAGEAGSGGEGGFNFPTDGGMPDPQTPGEVFGHSAGTLYKLEPYSKQVTVIGNFQGCSSVIDLAIDKDSNIIATTFGGLYWIDKTNAKCTLISNGSYPNSLSFVPAGTLDPNNDVLVGYQGSTYVRISTTSGQVQQIGNIGSGFSSSGDIVSVKGGGTYLTVNGNGCGDCLIEVDPKTGALVKNWGPTGYGSVFGIAFWAGSVYGFTDYGQLFEMTFVNGQLIISGEIPIPNAPGNLSFWGAGSTTIAPPEPPPK
;
A
#
# COMPACT_ATOMS: atom_id res chain seq x y z
N MET A 1 -20.29 29.83 -62.08
CA MET A 1 -20.56 31.28 -62.21
C MET A 1 -21.06 31.80 -60.86
N ARG A 2 -20.29 32.74 -60.31
CA ARG A 2 -20.52 33.73 -59.23
C ARG A 2 -21.78 33.60 -58.36
N ASN A 3 -21.58 33.47 -57.04
CA ASN A 3 -21.86 34.55 -56.08
C ASN A 3 -21.44 34.10 -54.66
N ALA A 4 -20.33 34.65 -54.15
CA ALA A 4 -19.91 34.52 -52.77
C ALA A 4 -20.26 35.83 -52.04
N THR A 5 -21.11 35.71 -51.03
CA THR A 5 -21.58 36.80 -50.17
C THR A 5 -20.53 37.07 -49.09
N ILE A 6 -20.08 38.33 -48.99
CA ILE A 6 -19.20 38.87 -47.95
C ILE A 6 -20.05 39.73 -47.03
N PHE A 7 -19.95 39.57 -45.70
CA PHE A 7 -20.30 40.57 -44.66
C PHE A 7 -19.86 40.06 -43.26
N PRO A 8 -19.68 40.92 -42.23
CA PRO A 8 -18.39 41.57 -41.92
C PRO A 8 -17.77 41.16 -40.55
N LEU A 9 -16.51 41.57 -40.39
CA LEU A 9 -15.76 41.66 -39.13
C LEU A 9 -16.52 42.51 -38.08
N GLY A 10 -16.79 41.92 -36.92
CA GLY A 10 -17.14 42.61 -35.67
C GLY A 10 -15.96 42.56 -34.71
N LEU A 11 -15.42 43.75 -34.41
CA LEU A 11 -14.27 44.02 -33.55
C LEU A 11 -14.59 43.63 -32.08
N GLY A 12 -13.92 42.61 -31.56
CA GLY A 12 -14.10 42.10 -30.20
C GLY A 12 -13.24 42.80 -29.15
N LEU A 13 -13.93 43.53 -28.27
CA LEU A 13 -13.73 43.59 -26.81
C LEU A 13 -12.28 43.53 -26.26
N GLY A 14 -11.73 44.70 -25.93
CA GLY A 14 -10.56 44.82 -25.07
C GLY A 14 -10.93 44.56 -23.60
N ILE A 15 -10.43 43.47 -23.03
CA ILE A 15 -10.52 43.19 -21.60
C ILE A 15 -9.29 43.81 -20.91
N THR A 16 -9.54 44.82 -20.08
CA THR A 16 -8.57 45.42 -19.16
C THR A 16 -8.23 44.44 -18.04
N LEU A 17 -6.96 44.10 -17.92
CA LEU A 17 -6.41 43.30 -16.82
C LEU A 17 -6.17 44.22 -15.61
N SER A 18 -7.02 44.15 -14.59
CA SER A 18 -6.78 44.78 -13.29
C SER A 18 -5.97 43.84 -12.40
N ILE A 19 -4.72 44.21 -12.13
CA ILE A 19 -3.84 43.53 -11.17
C ILE A 19 -4.25 43.97 -9.76
N VAL A 20 -4.82 43.06 -8.96
CA VAL A 20 -5.01 43.25 -7.52
C VAL A 20 -3.78 42.69 -6.82
N VAL A 21 -2.92 43.58 -6.33
CA VAL A 21 -1.81 43.25 -5.42
C VAL A 21 -2.38 43.13 -4.01
N VAL A 22 -2.52 41.91 -3.50
CA VAL A 22 -2.78 41.66 -2.07
C VAL A 22 -1.44 41.67 -1.35
N GLY A 23 -1.16 42.75 -0.64
CA GLY A 23 -0.03 42.82 0.30
C GLY A 23 -0.38 42.12 1.60
N CYS A 24 0.36 41.06 1.95
CA CYS A 24 0.36 40.52 3.31
C CYS A 24 1.42 41.26 4.13
N SER A 25 0.97 42.12 5.05
CA SER A 25 1.80 42.68 6.10
C SER A 25 2.03 41.64 7.19
N ALA A 26 3.28 41.21 7.37
CA ALA A 26 3.70 40.39 8.49
C ALA A 26 3.96 41.27 9.72
N THR A 27 3.11 41.15 10.74
CA THR A 27 3.33 41.74 12.07
C THR A 27 3.84 40.63 13.00
N PRO A 28 5.01 40.75 13.63
CA PRO A 28 5.47 39.77 14.60
C PRO A 28 4.80 40.00 15.96
N PRO A 29 4.20 38.99 16.61
CA PRO A 29 3.85 39.11 18.02
C PRO A 29 5.09 38.86 18.87
N GLY A 30 5.67 39.94 19.39
CA GLY A 30 6.43 39.91 20.62
C GLY A 30 5.47 39.61 21.78
N GLY A 31 5.68 38.47 22.44
CA GLY A 31 4.88 38.00 23.56
C GLY A 31 5.77 37.37 24.62
N THR A 32 6.29 38.22 25.49
CA THR A 32 7.01 37.89 26.71
C THR A 32 6.07 37.17 27.69
N PHE A 33 6.32 35.89 27.97
CA PHE A 33 5.78 35.22 29.15
C PHE A 33 6.94 34.76 30.02
N GLY A 34 7.19 35.55 31.07
CA GLY A 34 7.90 35.08 32.25
C GLY A 34 7.00 34.14 33.02
N ASN A 35 7.54 32.99 33.42
CA ASN A 35 6.99 32.22 34.53
C ASN A 35 8.12 31.93 35.52
N SER A 36 8.20 32.78 36.53
CA SER A 36 9.02 32.62 37.71
C SER A 36 8.23 31.89 38.78
N GLY A 37 8.79 30.81 39.30
CA GLY A 37 8.64 30.45 40.71
C GLY A 37 7.80 29.22 41.03
N GLY A 38 8.48 28.20 41.54
CA GLY A 38 8.24 27.82 42.94
C GLY A 38 7.85 26.37 43.24
N ALA A 39 8.70 25.77 44.08
CA ALA A 39 8.42 24.76 45.10
C ALA A 39 8.35 23.27 44.70
N ALA A 40 9.51 22.62 44.89
CA ALA A 40 9.76 21.60 45.92
C ALA A 40 8.64 20.58 46.26
N GLY A 41 8.98 19.30 46.08
CA GLY A 41 8.31 18.15 46.67
C GLY A 41 9.23 16.94 46.64
N GLU A 42 9.95 16.73 47.75
CA GLU A 42 10.78 15.57 48.04
C GLU A 42 9.93 14.31 48.29
N GLY A 43 10.55 13.15 48.08
CA GLY A 43 10.30 11.97 48.93
C GLY A 43 9.60 10.79 48.26
N GLY A 44 10.25 9.61 48.31
CA GLY A 44 9.57 8.34 48.11
C GLY A 44 10.43 7.18 47.62
N ALA A 45 11.43 6.78 48.41
CA ALA A 45 12.12 5.50 48.24
C ALA A 45 11.32 4.33 48.83
N GLY A 46 11.49 3.13 48.26
CA GLY A 46 11.04 1.84 48.79
C GLY A 46 10.44 0.98 47.66
N GLY A 47 11.03 -0.11 47.16
CA GLY A 47 11.88 -1.10 47.80
C GLY A 47 11.03 -2.27 48.25
N SER A 48 11.02 -3.37 47.48
CA SER A 48 10.96 -4.74 48.00
C SER A 48 11.18 -5.76 46.89
N ALA A 49 12.34 -6.41 46.98
CA ALA A 49 12.68 -7.64 46.29
C ALA A 49 11.90 -8.80 46.91
N GLY A 50 11.28 -9.63 46.07
CA GLY A 50 10.76 -10.94 46.46
C GLY A 50 11.76 -12.03 46.11
N GLN A 51 12.42 -12.58 47.14
CA GLN A 51 12.98 -13.94 47.15
C GLN A 51 11.89 -14.94 46.73
N GLY A 52 12.15 -16.00 45.97
CA GLY A 52 13.12 -17.06 46.27
C GLY A 52 12.33 -18.33 46.64
N GLY A 53 12.31 -19.31 45.75
CA GLY A 53 11.78 -20.65 46.00
C GLY A 53 11.68 -21.42 44.68
N ALA A 54 11.96 -22.71 44.59
CA ALA A 54 12.58 -23.67 45.46
C ALA A 54 13.03 -24.80 44.53
N ALA A 55 14.22 -25.36 44.80
CA ALA A 55 14.75 -26.50 44.07
C ALA A 55 13.88 -27.75 44.32
N GLY A 56 13.47 -28.41 43.24
CA GLY A 56 12.91 -29.75 43.25
C GLY A 56 13.95 -30.75 42.72
N GLN A 57 14.48 -31.57 43.63
CA GLN A 57 15.30 -32.74 43.34
C GLN A 57 14.46 -33.91 42.82
N GLY A 58 15.03 -34.67 41.88
CA GLY A 58 15.22 -36.12 42.09
C GLY A 58 14.23 -37.11 41.44
N GLY A 59 14.80 -38.05 40.67
CA GLY A 59 14.23 -39.35 40.30
C GLY A 59 13.80 -39.43 38.83
N ALA A 60 14.21 -40.38 37.99
CA ALA A 60 14.82 -41.69 38.23
C ALA A 60 15.62 -42.14 36.99
N ALA A 61 16.58 -43.03 37.25
CA ALA A 61 17.39 -43.74 36.27
C ALA A 61 16.65 -44.95 35.67
N GLY A 62 17.02 -45.30 34.44
CA GLY A 62 16.61 -46.49 33.67
C GLY A 62 16.30 -46.08 32.24
N GLU A 63 16.84 -46.63 31.16
CA GLU A 63 17.63 -47.84 30.92
C GLU A 63 18.54 -47.56 29.71
N ALA A 64 19.71 -48.22 29.67
CA ALA A 64 20.59 -48.20 28.51
C ALA A 64 19.99 -49.08 27.40
N GLY A 65 19.28 -48.44 26.47
CA GLY A 65 18.73 -49.04 25.27
C GLY A 65 19.74 -49.03 24.12
N SER A 66 20.09 -50.24 23.69
CA SER A 66 20.91 -50.62 22.54
C SER A 66 20.72 -49.75 21.29
N GLY A 67 21.84 -49.41 20.64
CA GLY A 67 21.87 -48.80 19.32
C GLY A 67 21.06 -49.61 18.31
N GLY A 68 20.06 -48.96 17.73
CA GLY A 68 19.35 -49.39 16.55
C GLY A 68 19.42 -48.25 15.54
N GLU A 69 19.79 -48.57 14.31
CA GLU A 69 19.79 -47.69 13.15
C GLU A 69 18.36 -47.20 12.87
N GLY A 70 17.94 -46.19 13.62
CA GLY A 70 16.67 -45.49 13.44
C GLY A 70 16.82 -44.46 12.34
N GLY A 71 16.71 -44.90 11.09
CA GLY A 71 16.51 -44.01 9.97
C GLY A 71 15.29 -43.13 10.24
N PHE A 72 15.52 -41.83 10.42
CA PHE A 72 14.47 -40.83 10.37
C PHE A 72 13.89 -40.86 8.96
N ASN A 73 12.77 -41.57 8.81
CA ASN A 73 11.97 -41.55 7.60
C ASN A 73 11.26 -40.19 7.60
N PHE A 74 11.84 -39.19 6.95
CA PHE A 74 11.09 -38.02 6.56
C PHE A 74 9.92 -38.52 5.70
N PRO A 75 8.67 -38.14 6.01
CA PRO A 75 7.62 -38.22 5.01
C PRO A 75 8.11 -37.47 3.77
N THR A 76 8.49 -38.22 2.74
CA THR A 76 8.68 -37.73 1.38
C THR A 76 7.33 -37.73 0.69
N ASP A 77 6.28 -37.24 1.36
CA ASP A 77 5.15 -36.62 0.69
C ASP A 77 5.58 -35.26 0.16
N GLY A 78 6.59 -35.31 -0.72
CA GLY A 78 6.86 -34.30 -1.73
C GLY A 78 5.71 -34.31 -2.73
N GLY A 79 4.50 -34.06 -2.25
CA GLY A 79 3.45 -33.47 -3.06
C GLY A 79 4.11 -32.24 -3.67
N MET A 80 4.27 -32.30 -5.00
CA MET A 80 4.74 -31.17 -5.78
C MET A 80 3.94 -29.97 -5.28
N PRO A 81 4.58 -28.88 -4.79
CA PRO A 81 3.84 -27.71 -4.35
C PRO A 81 2.88 -27.38 -5.48
N ASP A 82 1.59 -27.30 -5.15
CA ASP A 82 0.54 -26.92 -6.09
C ASP A 82 1.09 -25.77 -6.92
N PRO A 83 1.11 -25.86 -8.27
CA PRO A 83 1.67 -24.82 -9.11
C PRO A 83 0.95 -23.52 -8.79
N GLN A 84 1.52 -22.75 -7.87
CA GLN A 84 0.99 -21.46 -7.48
C GLN A 84 0.94 -20.67 -8.77
N THR A 85 -0.27 -20.20 -9.11
CA THR A 85 -0.44 -19.22 -10.16
C THR A 85 0.64 -18.17 -9.95
N PRO A 86 1.50 -17.92 -10.96
CA PRO A 86 2.50 -16.89 -10.81
C PRO A 86 1.75 -15.62 -10.44
N GLY A 87 2.21 -14.93 -9.40
CA GLY A 87 1.54 -13.72 -8.95
C GLY A 87 1.36 -12.75 -10.12
N GLU A 88 0.44 -11.81 -9.96
CA GLU A 88 0.18 -10.80 -10.99
C GLU A 88 0.34 -9.39 -10.41
N VAL A 89 0.69 -8.44 -11.28
CA VAL A 89 0.77 -7.02 -10.95
C VAL A 89 -0.11 -6.24 -11.92
N PHE A 90 -1.01 -5.43 -11.38
CA PHE A 90 -1.84 -4.52 -12.15
C PHE A 90 -1.64 -3.09 -11.65
N GLY A 91 -1.83 -2.14 -12.56
CA GLY A 91 -1.90 -0.71 -12.25
C GLY A 91 -3.11 -0.12 -12.94
N HIS A 92 -3.50 1.09 -12.56
CA HIS A 92 -4.58 1.78 -13.25
C HIS A 92 -4.37 3.29 -13.30
N SER A 93 -5.02 3.94 -14.27
CA SER A 93 -5.35 5.37 -14.20
C SER A 93 -6.80 5.53 -13.72
N ALA A 94 -7.33 6.75 -13.69
CA ALA A 94 -8.75 6.98 -13.40
C ALA A 94 -9.72 6.21 -14.32
N GLY A 95 -9.29 5.88 -15.54
CA GLY A 95 -10.15 5.34 -16.61
C GLY A 95 -9.66 4.06 -17.27
N THR A 96 -8.45 3.60 -16.99
CA THR A 96 -7.82 2.49 -17.72
C THR A 96 -7.15 1.51 -16.78
N LEU A 97 -7.35 0.21 -17.03
CA LEU A 97 -6.65 -0.88 -16.35
C LEU A 97 -5.43 -1.31 -17.16
N TYR A 98 -4.31 -1.50 -16.46
CA TYR A 98 -3.05 -1.96 -17.01
C TYR A 98 -2.58 -3.26 -16.33
N LYS A 99 -1.90 -4.12 -17.08
CA LYS A 99 -1.13 -5.24 -16.53
C LYS A 99 0.36 -4.96 -16.69
N LEU A 100 1.13 -5.14 -15.61
CA LEU A 100 2.59 -5.07 -15.64
C LEU A 100 3.14 -6.50 -15.71
N GLU A 101 4.02 -6.75 -16.69
CA GLU A 101 4.84 -7.94 -16.70
C GLU A 101 6.09 -7.72 -15.84
N PRO A 102 6.24 -8.42 -14.70
CA PRO A 102 7.25 -8.08 -13.71
C PRO A 102 8.68 -8.39 -14.16
N TYR A 103 8.89 -9.22 -15.18
CA TYR A 103 10.23 -9.50 -15.70
C TYR A 103 10.65 -8.52 -16.80
N SER A 104 9.82 -8.36 -17.84
CA SER A 104 10.11 -7.47 -18.97
C SER A 104 9.84 -6.00 -18.66
N LYS A 105 9.13 -5.72 -17.57
CA LYS A 105 8.63 -4.39 -17.19
C LYS A 105 7.69 -3.77 -18.22
N GLN A 106 7.17 -4.60 -19.14
CA GLN A 106 6.19 -4.17 -20.13
C GLN A 106 4.85 -3.89 -19.45
N VAL A 107 4.25 -2.76 -19.80
CA VAL A 107 2.88 -2.41 -19.39
C VAL A 107 1.94 -2.60 -20.58
N THR A 108 0.91 -3.42 -20.39
CA THR A 108 -0.12 -3.68 -21.40
C THR A 108 -1.44 -3.07 -20.97
N VAL A 109 -2.12 -2.37 -21.89
CA VAL A 109 -3.48 -1.89 -21.67
C VAL A 109 -4.45 -3.07 -21.75
N ILE A 110 -5.19 -3.32 -20.69
CA ILE A 110 -6.29 -4.30 -20.69
C ILE A 110 -7.53 -3.68 -21.33
N GLY A 111 -7.88 -2.46 -20.90
CA GLY A 111 -9.03 -1.74 -21.43
C GLY A 111 -9.42 -0.56 -20.55
N ASN A 112 -10.33 0.26 -21.07
CA ASN A 112 -10.97 1.29 -20.27
C ASN A 112 -12.01 0.65 -19.34
N PHE A 113 -12.14 1.19 -18.13
CA PHE A 113 -13.15 0.72 -17.18
C PHE A 113 -14.57 0.87 -17.76
N GLN A 114 -15.38 -0.18 -17.63
CA GLN A 114 -16.74 -0.21 -18.18
C GLN A 114 -17.75 -0.44 -17.06
N GLY A 115 -18.69 0.50 -16.88
CA GLY A 115 -19.69 0.42 -15.80
C GLY A 115 -19.23 1.03 -14.47
N CYS A 116 -18.01 1.56 -14.42
CA CYS A 116 -17.53 2.44 -13.38
C CYS A 116 -16.61 3.52 -13.99
N SER A 117 -16.37 4.61 -13.26
CA SER A 117 -15.45 5.68 -13.67
C SER A 117 -14.76 6.26 -12.44
N SER A 118 -13.65 6.97 -12.66
CA SER A 118 -12.87 7.58 -11.59
C SER A 118 -12.44 6.53 -10.56
N VAL A 119 -11.84 5.44 -11.04
CA VAL A 119 -11.22 4.45 -10.17
C VAL A 119 -10.09 5.13 -9.42
N ILE A 120 -10.13 5.05 -8.10
CA ILE A 120 -9.17 5.69 -7.19
C ILE A 120 -8.17 4.69 -6.64
N ASP A 121 -8.52 3.40 -6.58
CA ASP A 121 -7.59 2.35 -6.23
C ASP A 121 -8.08 0.94 -6.59
N LEU A 122 -7.20 -0.07 -6.51
CA LEU A 122 -7.53 -1.49 -6.67
C LEU A 122 -6.72 -2.41 -5.75
N ALA A 123 -7.25 -3.61 -5.49
CA ALA A 123 -6.55 -4.68 -4.80
C ALA A 123 -6.79 -6.03 -5.47
N ILE A 124 -5.84 -6.95 -5.30
CA ILE A 124 -5.83 -8.25 -5.97
C ILE A 124 -5.65 -9.36 -4.93
N ASP A 125 -6.57 -10.31 -4.89
CA ASP A 125 -6.46 -11.46 -3.98
C ASP A 125 -5.50 -12.54 -4.52
N LYS A 126 -5.30 -13.61 -3.74
CA LYS A 126 -4.50 -14.79 -4.14
C LYS A 126 -4.97 -15.49 -5.41
N ASP A 127 -6.25 -15.36 -5.77
CA ASP A 127 -6.87 -16.03 -6.92
C ASP A 127 -6.94 -15.09 -8.14
N SER A 128 -6.26 -13.94 -8.05
CA SER A 128 -6.24 -12.88 -9.05
C SER A 128 -7.61 -12.25 -9.35
N ASN A 129 -8.53 -12.24 -8.39
CA ASN A 129 -9.73 -11.41 -8.49
C ASN A 129 -9.37 -9.97 -8.11
N ILE A 130 -9.88 -9.01 -8.88
CA ILE A 130 -9.60 -7.59 -8.68
C ILE A 130 -10.84 -6.91 -8.09
N ILE A 131 -10.66 -6.23 -6.97
CA ILE A 131 -11.62 -5.25 -6.44
C ILE A 131 -11.06 -3.86 -6.67
N ALA A 132 -11.92 -2.92 -7.07
CA ALA A 132 -11.56 -1.52 -7.20
C ALA A 132 -12.53 -0.62 -6.43
N THR A 133 -12.03 0.52 -5.99
CA THR A 133 -12.84 1.59 -5.42
C THR A 133 -12.92 2.78 -6.38
N THR A 134 -14.04 3.48 -6.31
CA THR A 134 -14.20 4.83 -6.86
C THR A 134 -14.61 5.76 -5.72
N PHE A 135 -14.78 7.05 -6.00
CA PHE A 135 -15.36 7.98 -5.03
C PHE A 135 -16.78 7.62 -4.54
N GLY A 136 -17.49 6.73 -5.25
CA GLY A 136 -18.89 6.42 -4.98
C GLY A 136 -19.24 4.93 -4.89
N GLY A 137 -18.29 4.01 -5.06
CA GLY A 137 -18.60 2.59 -5.03
C GLY A 137 -17.41 1.66 -4.93
N LEU A 138 -17.74 0.41 -4.61
CA LEU A 138 -16.85 -0.75 -4.59
C LEU A 138 -17.27 -1.69 -5.72
N TYR A 139 -16.31 -2.19 -6.50
CA TYR A 139 -16.58 -2.95 -7.72
C TYR A 139 -15.68 -4.18 -7.82
N TRP A 140 -16.22 -5.28 -8.33
CA TRP A 140 -15.41 -6.32 -8.95
C TRP A 140 -14.98 -5.87 -10.34
N ILE A 141 -13.74 -6.15 -10.73
CA ILE A 141 -13.20 -5.84 -12.05
C ILE A 141 -12.84 -7.14 -12.78
N ASP A 142 -13.38 -7.30 -14.00
CA ASP A 142 -12.94 -8.34 -14.92
C ASP A 142 -11.56 -7.96 -15.50
N LYS A 143 -10.52 -8.71 -15.09
CA LYS A 143 -9.13 -8.46 -15.49
C LYS A 143 -8.84 -8.69 -16.98
N THR A 144 -9.79 -9.22 -17.75
CA THR A 144 -9.62 -9.47 -19.19
C THR A 144 -10.12 -8.32 -20.06
N ASN A 145 -11.09 -7.54 -19.58
CA ASN A 145 -11.77 -6.51 -20.37
C ASN A 145 -12.11 -5.22 -19.59
N ALA A 146 -11.69 -5.13 -18.32
CA ALA A 146 -11.91 -4.00 -17.41
C ALA A 146 -13.40 -3.69 -17.13
N LYS A 147 -14.30 -4.66 -17.28
CA LYS A 147 -15.71 -4.50 -16.89
C LYS A 147 -15.85 -4.47 -15.37
N CYS A 148 -16.51 -3.43 -14.87
CA CYS A 148 -16.84 -3.27 -13.47
C CYS A 148 -18.23 -3.87 -13.15
N THR A 149 -18.32 -4.59 -12.04
CA THR A 149 -19.59 -5.07 -11.47
C THR A 149 -19.73 -4.49 -10.07
N LEU A 150 -20.75 -3.66 -9.86
CA LEU A 150 -20.98 -2.99 -8.58
C LEU A 150 -21.22 -4.02 -7.46
N ILE A 151 -20.49 -3.86 -6.36
CA ILE A 151 -20.71 -4.57 -5.10
C ILE A 151 -21.62 -3.72 -4.20
N SER A 152 -21.23 -2.46 -3.98
CA SER A 152 -21.93 -1.57 -3.07
C SER A 152 -21.62 -0.10 -3.35
N ASN A 153 -22.59 0.78 -3.11
CA ASN A 153 -22.41 2.22 -3.17
C ASN A 153 -21.84 2.74 -1.85
N GLY A 154 -20.99 3.76 -1.88
CA GLY A 154 -20.40 4.35 -0.67
C GLY A 154 -19.09 5.08 -0.92
N SER A 155 -18.52 5.63 0.15
CA SER A 155 -17.17 6.20 0.13
C SER A 155 -16.19 5.16 0.67
N TYR A 156 -15.11 4.94 -0.06
CA TYR A 156 -14.11 3.92 0.23
C TYR A 156 -12.70 4.51 0.25
N PRO A 157 -11.74 3.84 0.90
CA PRO A 157 -10.33 4.22 0.84
C PRO A 157 -9.79 4.37 -0.58
N ASN A 158 -8.81 5.26 -0.71
CA ASN A 158 -7.89 5.38 -1.85
C ASN A 158 -6.55 4.67 -1.57
N SER A 159 -6.59 3.62 -0.74
CA SER A 159 -5.51 2.68 -0.49
C SER A 159 -6.13 1.33 -0.16
N LEU A 160 -5.82 0.28 -0.91
CA LEU A 160 -6.46 -1.02 -0.84
C LEU A 160 -5.43 -2.13 -0.96
N SER A 161 -5.57 -3.14 -0.12
CA SER A 161 -4.85 -4.39 -0.28
C SER A 161 -5.72 -5.55 0.13
N PHE A 162 -5.39 -6.74 -0.35
CA PHE A 162 -5.77 -7.95 0.35
C PHE A 162 -4.66 -8.32 1.31
N VAL A 163 -4.98 -8.61 2.58
CA VAL A 163 -4.03 -9.30 3.46
C VAL A 163 -4.19 -10.81 3.30
N PRO A 164 -3.09 -11.58 3.26
CA PRO A 164 -3.17 -13.03 3.04
C PRO A 164 -3.97 -13.77 4.11
N ALA A 165 -4.63 -14.86 3.71
CA ALA A 165 -5.22 -15.84 4.62
C ALA A 165 -4.26 -16.26 5.75
N GLY A 166 -4.80 -16.44 6.95
CA GLY A 166 -4.06 -16.65 8.20
C GLY A 166 -3.74 -15.36 8.96
N THR A 167 -4.01 -14.18 8.38
CA THR A 167 -3.74 -12.88 9.01
C THR A 167 -4.95 -12.35 9.78
N LEU A 168 -6.03 -12.01 9.08
CA LEU A 168 -7.29 -11.49 9.64
C LEU A 168 -8.44 -12.48 9.56
N ASP A 169 -8.36 -13.42 8.62
CA ASP A 169 -9.27 -14.56 8.48
C ASP A 169 -8.40 -15.81 8.27
N PRO A 170 -8.72 -16.95 8.90
CA PRO A 170 -7.87 -18.14 8.81
C PRO A 170 -7.80 -18.75 7.40
N ASN A 171 -8.82 -18.55 6.57
CA ASN A 171 -9.00 -19.28 5.33
C ASN A 171 -9.00 -18.41 4.08
N ASN A 172 -9.34 -17.13 4.22
CA ASN A 172 -9.52 -16.23 3.09
C ASN A 172 -8.62 -15.01 3.20
N ASP A 173 -8.24 -14.48 2.04
CA ASP A 173 -7.69 -13.14 1.97
C ASP A 173 -8.76 -12.12 2.38
N VAL A 174 -8.34 -11.05 3.05
CA VAL A 174 -9.25 -10.02 3.56
C VAL A 174 -8.92 -8.68 2.94
N LEU A 175 -9.92 -8.05 2.32
CA LEU A 175 -9.78 -6.70 1.78
C LEU A 175 -9.66 -5.69 2.92
N VAL A 176 -8.62 -4.86 2.85
CA VAL A 176 -8.29 -3.81 3.81
C VAL A 176 -7.93 -2.52 3.08
N GLY A 177 -7.86 -1.42 3.82
CA GLY A 177 -7.39 -0.14 3.31
C GLY A 177 -7.18 0.89 4.42
N TYR A 178 -6.75 2.09 4.06
CA TYR A 178 -6.64 3.21 5.00
C TYR A 178 -7.52 4.41 4.63
N GLN A 179 -8.31 4.87 5.60
CA GLN A 179 -9.00 6.16 5.53
C GLN A 179 -8.21 7.19 6.35
N GLY A 180 -7.31 7.91 5.67
CA GLY A 180 -6.32 8.76 6.34
C GLY A 180 -5.37 7.89 7.16
N SER A 181 -5.45 7.96 8.49
CA SER A 181 -4.67 7.10 9.39
C SER A 181 -5.41 5.84 9.84
N THR A 182 -6.71 5.74 9.58
CA THR A 182 -7.57 4.66 10.10
C THR A 182 -7.47 3.42 9.24
N TYR A 183 -7.09 2.28 9.83
CA TYR A 183 -7.04 1.01 9.14
C TYR A 183 -8.40 0.32 9.19
N VAL A 184 -8.91 -0.06 8.01
CA VAL A 184 -10.25 -0.63 7.87
C VAL A 184 -10.22 -1.98 7.16
N ARG A 185 -11.13 -2.86 7.57
CA ARG A 185 -11.53 -4.05 6.83
C ARG A 185 -12.77 -3.73 6.01
N ILE A 186 -12.85 -4.25 4.79
CA ILE A 186 -13.99 -4.04 3.90
C ILE A 186 -14.58 -5.40 3.50
N SER A 187 -15.88 -5.55 3.65
CA SER A 187 -16.60 -6.74 3.17
C SER A 187 -16.66 -6.74 1.64
N THR A 188 -16.11 -7.78 1.00
CA THR A 188 -16.13 -7.94 -0.47
C THR A 188 -17.51 -8.31 -1.02
N THR A 189 -18.47 -8.65 -0.15
CA THR A 189 -19.85 -9.00 -0.55
C THR A 189 -20.83 -7.85 -0.33
N SER A 190 -20.65 -7.08 0.76
CA SER A 190 -21.61 -6.03 1.14
C SER A 190 -21.03 -4.61 1.10
N GLY A 191 -19.72 -4.45 0.92
CA GLY A 191 -19.03 -3.16 1.02
C GLY A 191 -19.00 -2.56 2.42
N GLN A 192 -19.44 -3.30 3.46
CA GLN A 192 -19.40 -2.80 4.83
C GLN A 192 -17.96 -2.56 5.28
N VAL A 193 -17.69 -1.34 5.78
CA VAL A 193 -16.39 -0.90 6.26
C VAL A 193 -16.36 -0.99 7.77
N GLN A 194 -15.35 -1.68 8.32
CA GLN A 194 -15.13 -1.83 9.75
C GLN A 194 -13.74 -1.31 10.10
N GLN A 195 -13.64 -0.35 11.03
CA GLN A 195 -12.36 0.03 11.60
C GLN A 195 -11.78 -1.12 12.42
N ILE A 196 -10.51 -1.46 12.15
CA ILE A 196 -9.77 -2.52 12.82
C ILE A 196 -8.42 -2.05 13.39
N GLY A 197 -8.01 -0.82 13.11
CA GLY A 197 -6.83 -0.22 13.74
C GLY A 197 -6.46 1.15 13.20
N ASN A 198 -5.17 1.51 13.32
CA ASN A 198 -4.66 2.83 12.92
C ASN A 198 -3.14 2.81 12.72
N ILE A 199 -2.61 3.58 11.76
CA ILE A 199 -1.15 3.73 11.51
C ILE A 199 -0.42 4.22 12.76
N GLY A 200 -1.01 5.22 13.43
CA GLY A 200 -0.40 5.95 14.53
C GLY A 200 0.63 7.00 14.08
N SER A 201 1.27 7.62 15.07
CA SER A 201 2.48 8.44 14.89
C SER A 201 2.36 9.64 13.93
N GLY A 202 1.16 10.17 13.68
CA GLY A 202 1.00 11.37 12.83
C GLY A 202 1.13 11.13 11.33
N PHE A 203 1.11 9.87 10.89
CA PHE A 203 1.08 9.51 9.48
C PHE A 203 -0.36 9.30 8.97
N SER A 204 -0.55 9.53 7.68
CA SER A 204 -1.77 9.19 6.92
C SER A 204 -1.38 8.60 5.57
N SER A 205 -2.18 7.68 5.04
CA SER A 205 -2.01 7.15 3.68
C SER A 205 -1.84 8.28 2.67
N SER A 206 -0.79 8.23 1.83
CA SER A 206 -0.58 9.15 0.70
C SER A 206 -0.96 8.53 -0.63
N GLY A 207 -0.75 7.23 -0.77
CA GLY A 207 -1.17 6.41 -1.89
C GLY A 207 -1.65 5.08 -1.34
N ASP A 208 -0.89 4.03 -1.59
CA ASP A 208 -1.36 2.66 -1.68
C ASP A 208 -0.67 1.74 -0.65
N ILE A 209 -1.32 0.60 -0.37
CA ILE A 209 -0.88 -0.46 0.54
C ILE A 209 -0.73 -1.77 -0.22
N VAL A 210 0.39 -2.47 -0.01
CA VAL A 210 0.60 -3.83 -0.52
C VAL A 210 0.90 -4.82 0.60
N SER A 211 0.22 -5.97 0.61
CA SER A 211 0.46 -7.07 1.56
C SER A 211 0.68 -8.39 0.81
N VAL A 212 1.78 -9.08 1.12
CA VAL A 212 2.14 -10.34 0.48
C VAL A 212 2.57 -11.38 1.50
N LYS A 213 2.16 -12.61 1.28
CA LYS A 213 2.48 -13.75 2.13
C LYS A 213 3.99 -13.96 2.19
N GLY A 214 4.58 -13.74 3.37
CA GLY A 214 6.03 -13.82 3.59
C GLY A 214 6.83 -12.63 3.03
N GLY A 215 6.17 -11.66 2.38
CA GLY A 215 6.81 -10.48 1.79
C GLY A 215 6.69 -9.20 2.65
N GLY A 216 5.80 -9.19 3.65
CA GLY A 216 5.55 -8.02 4.50
C GLY A 216 4.30 -7.24 4.10
N THR A 217 4.09 -6.08 4.72
CA THR A 217 3.00 -5.15 4.36
C THR A 217 3.52 -3.72 4.40
N TYR A 218 3.42 -3.04 3.25
CA TYR A 218 4.00 -1.72 3.04
C TYR A 218 2.93 -0.73 2.65
N LEU A 219 3.12 0.53 3.02
CA LEU A 219 2.20 1.62 2.76
C LEU A 219 2.98 2.89 2.38
N THR A 220 2.52 3.63 1.38
CA THR A 220 2.98 5.01 1.15
C THR A 220 2.21 5.99 2.03
N VAL A 221 2.93 6.85 2.74
CA VAL A 221 2.36 7.81 3.71
C VAL A 221 2.87 9.24 3.53
N ASN A 222 1.99 10.15 3.93
CA ASN A 222 2.25 11.55 4.24
C ASN A 222 2.35 11.74 5.75
N GLY A 223 3.15 12.72 6.19
CA GLY A 223 3.23 13.15 7.60
C GLY A 223 4.66 13.21 8.12
N ASN A 224 4.84 13.81 9.30
CA ASN A 224 6.15 13.95 9.97
C ASN A 224 7.27 14.52 9.08
N GLY A 225 6.94 15.49 8.23
CA GLY A 225 7.89 16.10 7.31
C GLY A 225 8.21 15.28 6.06
N CYS A 226 7.44 14.23 5.78
CA CYS A 226 7.55 13.43 4.56
C CYS A 226 6.29 13.55 3.69
N GLY A 227 6.50 13.75 2.37
CA GLY A 227 5.45 13.88 1.36
C GLY A 227 5.09 12.58 0.61
N ASP A 228 6.00 11.61 0.61
CA ASP A 228 5.76 10.24 0.13
C ASP A 228 6.86 9.36 0.72
N CYS A 229 6.57 8.75 1.87
CA CYS A 229 7.45 7.82 2.56
C CYS A 229 6.94 6.40 2.44
N LEU A 230 7.86 5.43 2.37
CA LEU A 230 7.52 4.03 2.55
C LEU A 230 7.57 3.69 4.03
N ILE A 231 6.52 3.07 4.54
CA ILE A 231 6.50 2.45 5.87
C ILE A 231 6.12 0.98 5.75
N GLU A 232 6.52 0.20 6.75
CA GLU A 232 6.03 -1.14 7.00
C GLU A 232 5.00 -1.09 8.13
N VAL A 233 3.91 -1.82 7.97
CA VAL A 233 2.79 -1.87 8.92
C VAL A 233 2.47 -3.31 9.29
N ASP A 234 1.94 -3.51 10.49
CA ASP A 234 1.40 -4.80 10.91
C ASP A 234 0.08 -5.06 10.18
N PRO A 235 -0.06 -6.10 9.35
CA PRO A 235 -1.28 -6.31 8.57
C PRO A 235 -2.51 -6.68 9.42
N LYS A 236 -2.32 -7.08 10.69
CA LYS A 236 -3.44 -7.37 11.62
C LYS A 236 -4.02 -6.10 12.23
N THR A 237 -3.16 -5.15 12.58
CA THR A 237 -3.55 -3.95 13.35
C THR A 237 -3.46 -2.67 12.54
N GLY A 238 -2.80 -2.71 11.38
CA GLY A 238 -2.48 -1.54 10.57
C GLY A 238 -1.52 -0.56 11.23
N ALA A 239 -0.88 -0.93 12.34
CA ALA A 239 0.02 -0.05 13.07
C ALA A 239 1.39 0.03 12.40
N LEU A 240 2.05 1.20 12.49
CA LEU A 240 3.43 1.40 12.07
C LEU A 240 4.36 0.39 12.75
N VAL A 241 5.08 -0.40 11.95
CA VAL A 241 6.17 -1.28 12.39
C VAL A 241 7.51 -0.59 12.19
N LYS A 242 7.75 -0.04 10.99
CA LYS A 242 9.00 0.61 10.65
C LYS A 242 8.79 1.73 9.64
N ASN A 243 9.47 2.86 9.85
CA ASN A 243 9.57 3.90 8.84
C ASN A 243 10.85 3.70 8.01
N TRP A 244 10.70 3.42 6.72
CA TRP A 244 11.82 3.20 5.80
C TRP A 244 12.36 4.51 5.19
N GLY A 245 11.57 5.59 5.27
CA GLY A 245 11.95 6.92 4.79
C GLY A 245 11.36 7.26 3.43
N PRO A 246 11.81 8.38 2.83
CA PRO A 246 11.25 8.91 1.59
C PRO A 246 11.41 7.92 0.43
N THR A 247 10.41 7.86 -0.45
CA THR A 247 10.46 7.04 -1.68
C THR A 247 11.35 7.64 -2.76
N GLY A 248 11.80 8.90 -2.61
CA GLY A 248 12.61 9.61 -3.61
C GLY A 248 11.83 10.10 -4.83
N TYR A 249 10.54 9.77 -4.93
CA TYR A 249 9.62 10.23 -5.97
C TYR A 249 8.44 10.94 -5.30
N GLY A 250 7.74 11.79 -6.06
CA GLY A 250 6.49 12.41 -5.62
C GLY A 250 5.29 11.78 -6.33
N SER A 251 4.11 11.93 -5.73
CA SER A 251 2.85 11.40 -6.27
C SER A 251 2.90 9.88 -6.45
N VAL A 252 3.46 9.18 -5.48
CA VAL A 252 3.55 7.71 -5.48
C VAL A 252 2.20 7.14 -5.03
N PHE A 253 1.24 7.14 -5.94
CA PHE A 253 -0.14 6.71 -5.67
C PHE A 253 -0.35 5.21 -5.78
N GLY A 254 0.56 4.46 -6.40
CA GLY A 254 0.48 3.00 -6.46
C GLY A 254 1.75 2.33 -5.96
N ILE A 255 1.60 1.22 -5.24
CA ILE A 255 2.70 0.30 -4.95
C ILE A 255 2.26 -1.15 -5.19
N ALA A 256 3.20 -1.97 -5.67
CA ALA A 256 2.98 -3.41 -5.80
C ALA A 256 4.21 -4.15 -5.30
N PHE A 257 4.08 -5.43 -4.98
CA PHE A 257 5.19 -6.23 -4.49
C PHE A 257 5.50 -7.34 -5.49
N TRP A 258 6.79 -7.56 -5.74
CA TRP A 258 7.26 -8.65 -6.56
C TRP A 258 8.68 -9.07 -6.17
N ALA A 259 8.90 -10.36 -5.99
CA ALA A 259 10.22 -10.97 -5.85
C ALA A 259 11.10 -10.29 -4.77
N GLY A 260 10.53 -9.99 -3.61
CA GLY A 260 11.26 -9.35 -2.50
C GLY A 260 11.42 -7.84 -2.60
N SER A 261 10.79 -7.21 -3.59
CA SER A 261 10.89 -5.78 -3.84
C SER A 261 9.51 -5.12 -3.88
N VAL A 262 9.45 -3.87 -3.43
CA VAL A 262 8.27 -3.01 -3.62
C VAL A 262 8.51 -2.15 -4.86
N TYR A 263 7.58 -2.18 -5.80
CA TYR A 263 7.59 -1.33 -6.99
C TYR A 263 6.68 -0.13 -6.76
N GLY A 264 7.20 1.05 -7.03
CA GLY A 264 6.44 2.31 -6.94
C GLY A 264 5.98 2.79 -8.32
N PHE A 265 4.77 3.35 -8.34
CA PHE A 265 4.10 3.84 -9.54
C PHE A 265 3.61 5.27 -9.32
N THR A 266 3.97 6.18 -10.23
CA THR A 266 3.63 7.61 -10.09
C THR A 266 2.55 8.06 -11.06
N ASP A 267 1.86 9.16 -10.74
CA ASP A 267 0.92 9.82 -11.66
C ASP A 267 1.58 10.34 -12.94
N TYR A 268 2.90 10.56 -12.93
CA TYR A 268 3.71 10.87 -14.10
C TYR A 268 4.02 9.66 -14.99
N GLY A 269 3.55 8.47 -14.64
CA GLY A 269 3.76 7.24 -15.41
C GLY A 269 5.11 6.58 -15.16
N GLN A 270 5.81 6.96 -14.10
CA GLN A 270 7.12 6.40 -13.76
C GLN A 270 6.97 5.09 -12.99
N LEU A 271 7.92 4.18 -13.21
CA LEU A 271 8.09 2.93 -12.48
C LEU A 271 9.46 2.92 -11.83
N PHE A 272 9.55 2.51 -10.57
CA PHE A 272 10.83 2.34 -9.88
C PHE A 272 10.74 1.20 -8.86
N GLU A 273 11.89 0.74 -8.38
CA GLU A 273 12.01 -0.37 -7.44
C GLU A 273 12.59 0.12 -6.10
N MET A 274 12.04 -0.42 -5.03
CA MET A 274 12.45 -0.22 -3.65
C MET A 274 12.82 -1.60 -3.07
N THR A 275 14.07 -1.72 -2.61
CA THR A 275 14.63 -2.94 -2.03
C THR A 275 15.16 -2.68 -0.62
N PHE A 276 15.33 -3.74 0.16
CA PHE A 276 15.73 -3.66 1.56
C PHE A 276 17.07 -4.36 1.78
N VAL A 277 18.16 -3.62 1.70
CA VAL A 277 19.53 -4.16 1.83
C VAL A 277 20.11 -3.75 3.17
N ASN A 278 20.53 -4.73 3.98
CA ASN A 278 21.14 -4.49 5.30
C ASN A 278 20.29 -3.58 6.22
N GLY A 279 18.96 -3.72 6.15
CA GLY A 279 18.04 -2.93 6.97
C GLY A 279 17.83 -1.48 6.50
N GLN A 280 18.33 -1.11 5.33
CA GLN A 280 18.14 0.19 4.68
C GLN A 280 17.28 0.07 3.41
N LEU A 281 16.50 1.12 3.15
CA LEU A 281 15.76 1.28 1.90
C LEU A 281 16.72 1.72 0.79
N ILE A 282 16.76 0.96 -0.30
CA ILE A 282 17.50 1.30 -1.51
C ILE A 282 16.49 1.50 -2.64
N ILE A 283 16.61 2.62 -3.33
CA ILE A 283 15.65 3.05 -4.35
C ILE A 283 16.39 3.13 -5.69
N SER A 284 15.81 2.51 -6.72
CA SER A 284 16.37 2.56 -8.06
C SER A 284 16.16 3.93 -8.72
N GLY A 285 16.90 4.17 -9.80
CA GLY A 285 16.45 5.14 -10.81
C GLY A 285 15.16 4.67 -11.50
N GLU A 286 14.59 5.54 -12.32
CA GLU A 286 13.41 5.19 -13.12
C GLU A 286 13.70 3.97 -14.00
N ILE A 287 12.79 3.00 -13.96
CA ILE A 287 12.82 1.79 -14.76
C ILE A 287 12.08 2.08 -16.06
N PRO A 288 12.77 2.02 -17.23
CA PRO A 288 12.11 2.24 -18.51
C PRO A 288 11.02 1.18 -18.73
N ILE A 289 9.83 1.63 -19.13
CA ILE A 289 8.71 0.77 -19.53
C ILE A 289 8.77 0.56 -21.05
N PRO A 290 9.10 -0.64 -21.54
CA PRO A 290 9.19 -0.90 -22.97
C PRO A 290 7.84 -0.67 -23.65
N ASN A 291 7.83 0.15 -24.71
CA ASN A 291 6.62 0.50 -25.46
C ASN A 291 5.49 1.03 -24.56
N ALA A 292 5.85 1.89 -23.59
CA ALA A 292 4.89 2.48 -22.67
C ALA A 292 3.64 3.03 -23.40
N PRO A 293 2.43 2.72 -22.92
CA PRO A 293 1.21 3.31 -23.46
C PRO A 293 1.30 4.85 -23.47
N GLY A 294 0.69 5.48 -24.47
CA GLY A 294 0.63 6.95 -24.53
C GLY A 294 -0.11 7.52 -23.33
N ASN A 295 0.42 8.60 -22.74
CA ASN A 295 -0.12 9.26 -21.54
C ASN A 295 -0.27 8.32 -20.33
N LEU A 296 0.63 7.35 -20.20
CA LEU A 296 0.69 6.48 -19.04
C LEU A 296 0.75 7.30 -17.76
N SER A 297 -0.13 6.96 -16.82
CA SER A 297 -0.21 7.52 -15.48
C SER A 297 -0.77 6.46 -14.55
N PHE A 298 -0.27 6.42 -13.31
CA PHE A 298 -0.71 5.48 -12.30
C PHE A 298 -1.36 6.22 -11.13
N TRP A 299 -2.59 5.83 -10.82
CA TRP A 299 -3.41 6.38 -9.73
C TRP A 299 -3.55 5.38 -8.57
N GLY A 300 -3.07 4.15 -8.77
CA GLY A 300 -3.04 3.04 -7.83
C GLY A 300 -2.45 1.81 -8.51
N ALA A 301 -2.00 0.83 -7.72
CA ALA A 301 -1.47 -0.43 -8.21
C ALA A 301 -1.83 -1.57 -7.25
N GLY A 302 -1.48 -2.79 -7.62
CA GLY A 302 -1.70 -3.92 -6.74
C GLY A 302 -1.01 -5.17 -7.26
N SER A 303 -0.65 -6.03 -6.33
CA SER A 303 -0.17 -7.38 -6.62
C SER A 303 -0.98 -8.40 -5.87
N THR A 304 -1.08 -9.61 -6.42
CA THR A 304 -1.66 -10.76 -5.72
C THR A 304 -0.93 -11.01 -4.39
N THR A 305 -1.64 -11.45 -3.36
CA THR A 305 -1.07 -11.79 -2.04
C THR A 305 -0.08 -12.95 -2.06
N ILE A 306 -0.02 -13.69 -3.16
CA ILE A 306 0.91 -14.80 -3.42
C ILE A 306 2.09 -14.40 -4.32
N ALA A 307 2.32 -13.10 -4.54
CA ALA A 307 3.52 -12.64 -5.25
C ALA A 307 4.77 -13.21 -4.55
N PRO A 308 5.80 -13.60 -5.31
CA PRO A 308 6.94 -14.32 -4.72
C PRO A 308 7.70 -13.41 -3.75
N PRO A 309 7.97 -13.84 -2.50
CA PRO A 309 8.71 -13.03 -1.52
C PRO A 309 10.21 -12.93 -1.83
N GLU A 310 10.71 -13.79 -2.71
CA GLU A 310 12.10 -13.82 -3.15
C GLU A 310 12.17 -13.92 -4.69
N PRO A 311 13.24 -13.43 -5.32
CA PRO A 311 13.46 -13.66 -6.74
C PRO A 311 13.50 -15.17 -7.06
N PRO A 312 12.94 -15.59 -8.21
CA PRO A 312 13.13 -16.95 -8.67
C PRO A 312 14.63 -17.28 -8.77
N PRO A 313 15.05 -18.53 -8.48
CA PRO A 313 16.39 -18.97 -8.80
C PRO A 313 16.72 -18.69 -10.27
N LYS A 314 17.88 -18.09 -10.51
CA LYS A 314 18.39 -17.86 -11.87
C LYS A 314 18.98 -19.12 -12.48
#